data_AF-T1C2A5-F1
#
_entry.id   AF-T1C2A5-F1
#
_cell.length_a   1.000
_cell.length_b   1.000
_cell.length_c   1.000
_cell.angle_alpha   90.00
_cell.angle_beta   90.00
_cell.angle_gamma   90.00
#
_symmetry.space_group_name_H-M   'P 1'
#
loop_
_entity.id
_entity.type
_entity.pdbx_description
1 polymer ?
#
loop_
_entity_poly.entity_id
_entity_poly.type
_entity_poly.pdbx_seq_one_letter_code
_entity_poly.pdbx_strand_id
1 'polypeptide(L)'
;VREFLERAENIPSEAWYPAVPRQRLEARFPGNRRTYVRFREGTFTGGNLLMLAPGVWERGIGQAEKLIAMRKRPLRLAAMIGFDFVLRLVLGRATIPEAERRFSRLLGMTVRAVVSSHPEVGVDIDHPSDIPYCEHELTLRQGGAG
;
A
#
# COMPACT_ATOMS: atom_id res chain seq x y z
N VAL A 1 -5.37 11.85 -2.95
CA VAL A 1 -5.82 11.77 -1.54
C VAL A 1 -7.34 11.71 -1.41
N ARG A 2 -8.12 12.68 -1.95
CA ARG A 2 -9.60 12.69 -1.83
C ARG A 2 -10.28 11.39 -2.27
N GLU A 3 -9.98 10.88 -3.46
CA GLU A 3 -10.56 9.61 -3.95
C GLU A 3 -10.25 8.40 -3.04
N PHE A 4 -9.06 8.37 -2.42
CA PHE A 4 -8.73 7.33 -1.44
C PHE A 4 -9.61 7.44 -0.20
N LEU A 5 -9.84 8.66 0.32
CA LEU A 5 -10.73 8.90 1.46
C LEU A 5 -12.17 8.51 1.13
N GLU A 6 -12.71 9.00 0.01
CA GLU A 6 -14.08 8.69 -0.44
C GLU A 6 -14.29 7.17 -0.60
N ARG A 7 -13.33 6.47 -1.19
CA ARG A 7 -13.45 5.01 -1.35
C ARG A 7 -13.26 4.26 -0.05
N ALA A 8 -12.40 4.74 0.84
CA ALA A 8 -12.19 4.15 2.14
C ALA A 8 -13.44 4.31 3.03
N GLU A 9 -14.10 5.47 3.01
CA GLU A 9 -15.36 5.73 3.72
C GLU A 9 -16.49 4.76 3.32
N ASN A 10 -16.51 4.34 2.05
CA ASN A 10 -17.50 3.38 1.53
C ASN A 10 -17.19 1.91 1.87
N ILE A 11 -16.06 1.63 2.52
CA ILE A 11 -15.65 0.26 2.88
C ILE A 11 -15.61 0.17 4.41
N PRO A 12 -16.54 -0.56 5.05
CA PRO A 12 -16.52 -0.75 6.50
C PRO A 12 -15.20 -1.39 6.96
N SER A 13 -14.41 -0.66 7.74
CA SER A 13 -13.15 -1.13 8.33
C SER A 13 -12.68 -0.21 9.46
N GLU A 14 -11.55 -0.56 10.07
CA GLU A 14 -10.84 0.22 11.08
C GLU A 14 -9.50 0.74 10.57
N ALA A 15 -8.97 0.14 9.50
CA ALA A 15 -7.74 0.57 8.84
C ALA A 15 -7.81 0.34 7.33
N TRP A 16 -7.37 1.33 6.56
CA TRP A 16 -7.36 1.29 5.09
C TRP A 16 -5.99 1.61 4.56
N TYR A 17 -5.52 0.78 3.62
CA TYR A 17 -4.21 0.93 3.00
C TYR A 17 -4.33 0.93 1.47
N PRO A 18 -3.76 1.92 0.75
CA PRO A 18 -3.83 1.96 -0.70
C PRO A 18 -2.94 0.88 -1.33
N ALA A 19 -3.54 0.08 -2.21
CA ALA A 19 -2.84 -0.85 -3.09
C ALA A 19 -2.85 -0.29 -4.52
N VAL A 20 -1.68 0.04 -5.05
CA VAL A 20 -1.54 0.67 -6.38
C VAL A 20 -1.20 -0.41 -7.41
N PRO A 21 -2.00 -0.61 -8.47
CA PRO A 21 -1.69 -1.58 -9.53
C PRO A 21 -0.42 -1.19 -10.29
N ARG A 22 0.48 -2.17 -10.52
CA ARG A 22 1.74 -1.96 -11.26
C ARG A 22 1.51 -1.31 -12.62
N GLN A 23 0.53 -1.79 -13.38
CA GLN A 23 0.21 -1.28 -14.72
C GLN A 23 -0.11 0.22 -14.71
N ARG A 24 -0.83 0.72 -13.69
CA ARG A 24 -1.16 2.15 -13.59
C ARG A 24 0.07 2.98 -13.25
N LEU A 25 0.94 2.46 -12.39
CA LEU A 25 2.16 3.14 -12.01
C LEU A 25 3.16 3.21 -13.16
N GLU A 26 3.37 2.12 -13.89
CA GLU A 26 4.26 2.09 -15.06
C GLU A 26 3.73 2.92 -16.23
N ALA A 27 2.41 2.98 -16.43
CA ALA A 27 1.81 3.79 -17.49
C ALA A 27 2.03 5.30 -17.29
N ARG A 28 2.02 5.78 -16.04
CA ARG A 28 2.21 7.20 -15.72
C ARG A 28 3.66 7.54 -15.35
N PHE A 29 4.38 6.61 -14.72
CA PHE A 29 5.75 6.79 -14.24
C PHE A 29 6.64 5.64 -14.72
N PRO A 30 6.95 5.57 -16.03
CA PRO A 30 7.80 4.53 -16.58
C PRO A 30 9.21 4.58 -15.95
N GLY A 31 9.73 3.41 -15.57
CA GLY A 31 11.07 3.27 -14.98
C GLY A 31 11.13 3.44 -13.46
N ASN A 32 10.02 3.77 -12.78
CA ASN A 32 10.00 3.89 -11.33
C ASN A 32 10.26 2.53 -10.64
N ARG A 33 11.28 2.48 -9.77
CA ARG A 33 11.67 1.25 -9.05
C ARG A 33 10.90 1.13 -7.73
N ARG A 34 9.82 0.35 -7.73
CA ARG A 34 9.07 -0.02 -6.51
C ARG A 34 9.18 -1.51 -6.20
N THR A 35 8.95 -1.84 -4.94
CA THR A 35 8.76 -3.24 -4.52
C THR A 35 7.33 -3.65 -4.84
N TYR A 36 7.18 -4.65 -5.70
CA TYR A 36 5.87 -5.18 -6.07
C TYR A 36 5.60 -6.52 -5.40
N VAL A 37 4.32 -6.73 -5.09
CA VAL A 37 3.81 -7.98 -4.55
C VAL A 37 2.77 -8.54 -5.52
N ARG A 38 2.89 -9.82 -5.84
CA ARG A 38 1.97 -10.53 -6.74
C ARG A 38 0.88 -11.22 -5.94
N PHE A 39 -0.36 -10.83 -6.18
CA PHE A 39 -1.58 -11.49 -5.74
C PHE A 39 -2.28 -12.14 -6.93
N ARG A 40 -3.31 -12.98 -6.68
CA ARG A 40 -4.14 -13.55 -7.75
C ARG A 40 -4.86 -12.48 -8.57
N GLU A 41 -5.25 -11.39 -7.93
CA GLU A 41 -5.97 -10.27 -8.53
C GLU A 41 -5.06 -9.36 -9.38
N GLY A 42 -3.74 -9.52 -9.26
CA GLY A 42 -2.77 -8.70 -9.98
C GLY A 42 -1.50 -8.43 -9.21
N THR A 43 -0.68 -7.52 -9.74
CA THR A 43 0.57 -7.08 -9.11
C THR A 43 0.41 -5.66 -8.58
N PHE A 44 0.73 -5.47 -7.31
CA PHE A 44 0.47 -4.22 -6.60
C PHE A 44 1.72 -3.76 -5.84
N THR A 45 1.84 -2.46 -5.66
CA THR A 45 2.72 -1.86 -4.65
C THR A 45 1.85 -1.21 -3.58
N GLY A 46 2.38 -1.10 -2.37
CA GLY A 46 1.80 -0.25 -1.35
C GLY A 46 1.96 1.24 -1.70
N GLY A 47 0.96 2.03 -1.33
CA GLY A 47 1.06 3.49 -1.31
C GLY A 47 1.61 4.03 0.00
N ASN A 48 1.73 5.36 0.08
CA ASN A 48 2.33 6.05 1.21
C ASN A 48 1.29 6.64 2.19
N LEU A 49 0.04 6.17 2.13
CA LEU A 49 -1.04 6.60 3.02
C LEU A 49 -1.51 5.46 3.92
N LEU A 50 -2.04 5.81 5.09
CA LEU A 50 -2.76 4.91 5.97
C LEU A 50 -3.91 5.71 6.59
N MET A 51 -5.13 5.21 6.47
CA MET A 51 -6.28 5.77 7.17
C MET A 51 -6.66 4.83 8.31
N LEU A 52 -6.96 5.40 9.48
CA LEU A 52 -7.36 4.66 10.68
C LEU A 52 -8.66 5.24 11.20
N ALA A 53 -9.57 4.38 11.64
CA ALA A 53 -10.79 4.83 12.29
C ALA A 53 -10.46 5.41 13.69
N PRO A 54 -11.25 6.39 14.17
CA PRO A 54 -11.06 6.94 15.50
C PRO A 54 -11.05 5.85 16.60
N GLY A 55 -10.14 5.94 17.56
CA GLY A 55 -10.06 5.03 18.71
C GLY A 55 -9.42 3.66 18.43
N VAL A 56 -9.03 3.36 17.19
CA VAL A 56 -8.30 2.10 16.85
C VAL A 56 -6.83 2.17 17.26
N TRP A 57 -6.28 3.39 17.32
CA TRP A 57 -4.88 3.65 17.65
C TRP A 57 -4.45 2.97 18.95
N GLU A 58 -5.24 3.13 20.02
CA GLU A 58 -4.93 2.60 21.35
C GLU A 58 -4.90 1.06 21.40
N ARG A 59 -5.72 0.39 20.59
CA ARG A 59 -5.79 -1.08 20.55
C ARG A 59 -4.72 -1.71 19.65
N GLY A 60 -4.43 -1.04 18.54
CA GLY A 60 -3.65 -1.62 17.44
C GLY A 60 -2.18 -1.23 17.40
N ILE A 61 -1.81 -0.10 18.01
CA ILE A 61 -0.48 0.48 17.83
C ILE A 61 0.64 -0.45 18.27
N GLY A 62 0.50 -1.13 19.42
CA GLY A 62 1.55 -1.99 19.93
C GLY A 62 1.88 -3.17 19.00
N GLN A 63 0.90 -3.68 18.24
CA GLN A 63 1.15 -4.73 17.23
C GLN A 63 1.71 -4.14 15.93
N ALA A 64 1.21 -2.96 15.52
CA ALA A 64 1.72 -2.26 14.36
C ALA A 64 3.20 -1.87 14.54
N GLU A 65 3.59 -1.35 15.70
CA GLU A 65 4.96 -1.02 16.05
C GLU A 65 5.88 -2.24 15.99
N LYS A 66 5.44 -3.39 16.52
CA LYS A 66 6.21 -4.65 16.43
C LYS A 66 6.42 -5.07 14.97
N LEU A 67 5.39 -4.99 14.13
CA LEU A 67 5.52 -5.28 12.70
C LEU A 67 6.51 -4.35 12.01
N ILE A 68 6.38 -3.04 12.25
CA ILE A 68 7.25 -2.00 11.66
C ILE A 68 8.70 -2.21 12.11
N ALA A 69 8.93 -2.51 13.39
CA ALA A 69 10.26 -2.81 13.92
C ALA A 69 10.90 -4.03 13.25
N MET A 70 10.09 -5.01 12.83
CA MET A 70 10.56 -6.21 12.13
C MET A 70 10.69 -6.05 10.62
N ARG A 71 10.39 -4.88 10.03
CA ARG A 71 10.47 -4.64 8.58
C ARG A 71 11.85 -4.91 7.96
N LYS A 72 12.91 -4.75 8.75
CA LYS A 72 14.31 -5.04 8.34
C LYS A 72 14.74 -6.48 8.63
N ARG A 73 13.85 -7.34 9.13
CA ARG A 73 14.12 -8.72 9.57
C ARG A 73 13.14 -9.70 8.89
N PRO A 74 13.35 -10.00 7.60
CA PRO A 74 12.36 -10.70 6.77
C PRO A 74 11.91 -12.06 7.32
N LEU A 75 12.83 -12.85 7.88
CA LEU A 75 12.49 -14.16 8.48
C LEU A 75 11.57 -14.03 9.70
N ARG A 76 11.80 -13.03 10.56
CA ARG A 76 10.95 -12.79 11.74
C ARG A 76 9.60 -12.22 11.33
N LEU A 77 9.61 -11.30 10.36
CA LEU A 77 8.39 -10.77 9.79
C LEU A 77 7.55 -11.89 9.15
N ALA A 78 8.18 -12.82 8.43
CA ALA A 78 7.51 -13.97 7.85
C ALA A 78 6.92 -14.91 8.91
N ALA A 79 7.62 -15.13 10.03
CA ALA A 79 7.09 -15.91 11.15
C ALA A 79 5.85 -15.25 11.79
N MET A 80 5.85 -13.92 11.95
CA MET A 80 4.69 -13.17 12.45
C MET A 80 3.51 -13.22 11.46
N ILE A 81 3.81 -12.98 10.17
CA ILE A 81 2.82 -13.00 9.09
C ILE A 81 2.32 -14.42 8.79
N GLY A 82 3.04 -15.47 9.17
CA GLY A 82 2.67 -16.86 8.92
C GLY A 82 3.31 -17.40 7.65
N PHE A 83 4.07 -18.48 7.80
CA PHE A 83 4.86 -19.08 6.72
C PHE A 83 4.00 -19.55 5.54
N ASP A 84 2.82 -20.11 5.81
CA ASP A 84 1.87 -20.58 4.80
C ASP A 84 1.36 -19.44 3.90
N PHE A 85 1.11 -18.25 4.49
CA PHE A 85 0.69 -17.07 3.74
C PHE A 85 1.86 -16.51 2.94
N VAL A 86 3.04 -16.39 3.54
CA VAL A 86 4.24 -15.91 2.85
C VAL A 86 4.59 -16.79 1.66
N LEU A 87 4.52 -18.12 1.80
CA LEU A 87 4.77 -19.05 0.70
C LEU A 87 3.76 -18.83 -0.44
N ARG A 88 2.46 -18.70 -0.11
CA ARG A 88 1.44 -18.36 -1.12
C ARG A 88 1.70 -17.01 -1.78
N LEU A 89 2.17 -16.02 -1.04
CA LEU A 89 2.49 -14.68 -1.57
C LEU A 89 3.66 -14.73 -2.55
N VAL A 90 4.75 -15.40 -2.19
CA VAL A 90 5.93 -15.60 -3.06
C VAL A 90 5.55 -16.37 -4.32
N LEU A 91 4.68 -17.39 -4.19
CA LEU A 91 4.16 -18.15 -5.33
C LEU A 91 3.13 -17.36 -6.16
N GLY A 92 2.69 -16.17 -5.73
CA GLY A 92 1.64 -15.39 -6.40
C GLY A 92 0.24 -16.00 -6.31
N ARG A 93 0.01 -16.85 -5.30
CA ARG A 93 -1.26 -17.57 -5.07
C ARG A 93 -2.11 -16.94 -3.98
N ALA A 94 -1.53 -16.03 -3.19
CA ALA A 94 -2.29 -15.29 -2.18
C ALA A 94 -3.30 -14.33 -2.84
N THR A 95 -4.40 -14.08 -2.14
CA THR A 95 -5.44 -13.12 -2.54
C THR A 95 -5.42 -11.89 -1.64
N ILE A 96 -5.96 -10.76 -2.11
CA ILE A 96 -6.10 -9.55 -1.29
C ILE A 96 -6.97 -9.83 -0.06
N PRO A 97 -8.15 -10.49 -0.15
CA PRO A 97 -8.95 -10.83 1.02
C PRO A 97 -8.24 -11.74 2.03
N GLU A 98 -7.34 -12.62 1.59
CA GLU A 98 -6.51 -13.40 2.51
C GLU A 98 -5.53 -12.52 3.29
N ALA A 99 -4.91 -11.55 2.61
CA ALA A 99 -4.03 -10.58 3.25
C ALA A 99 -4.82 -9.76 4.28
N GLU A 100 -5.98 -9.21 3.91
CA GLU A 100 -6.86 -8.46 4.81
C GLU A 100 -7.19 -9.25 6.08
N ARG A 101 -7.65 -10.51 5.94
CA ARG A 101 -7.95 -11.38 7.09
C ARG A 101 -6.72 -11.70 7.94
N ARG A 102 -5.54 -11.83 7.31
CA ARG A 102 -4.31 -12.14 8.05
C ARG A 102 -3.84 -10.94 8.85
N PHE A 103 -3.76 -9.77 8.23
CA PHE A 103 -3.37 -8.53 8.90
C PHE A 103 -4.40 -8.10 9.93
N SER A 104 -5.69 -8.33 9.69
CA SER A 104 -6.73 -8.03 10.68
C SER A 104 -6.53 -8.82 11.98
N ARG A 105 -6.24 -10.12 11.87
CA ARG A 105 -5.94 -10.97 13.04
C ARG A 105 -4.65 -10.56 13.75
N LEU A 106 -3.63 -10.14 13.00
CA LEU A 106 -2.34 -9.77 13.54
C LEU A 106 -2.41 -8.45 14.30
N LEU A 107 -3.13 -7.47 13.74
CA LEU A 107 -3.26 -6.13 14.28
C LEU A 107 -4.40 -5.98 15.30
N GLY A 108 -5.31 -6.96 15.39
CA GLY A 108 -6.47 -6.90 16.29
C GLY A 108 -7.52 -5.87 15.87
N MET A 109 -7.59 -5.54 14.58
CA MET A 109 -8.51 -4.57 13.98
C MET A 109 -8.91 -5.04 12.59
N THR A 110 -10.02 -4.56 12.03
CA THR A 110 -10.35 -4.84 10.63
C THR A 110 -9.48 -4.00 9.69
N VAL A 111 -8.85 -4.64 8.71
CA VAL A 111 -7.94 -4.02 7.74
C VAL A 111 -8.44 -4.27 6.32
N ARG A 112 -8.47 -3.22 5.49
CA ARG A 112 -8.90 -3.30 4.09
C ARG A 112 -7.89 -2.66 3.14
N ALA A 113 -7.67 -3.33 2.02
CA ALA A 113 -6.89 -2.75 0.93
C ALA A 113 -7.82 -1.93 0.02
N VAL A 114 -7.45 -0.69 -0.26
CA VAL A 114 -8.16 0.16 -1.21
C VAL A 114 -7.36 0.17 -2.51
N VAL A 115 -7.83 -0.57 -3.52
CA VAL A 115 -7.16 -0.61 -4.83
C VAL A 115 -7.24 0.77 -5.47
N SER A 116 -6.17 1.53 -5.44
CA SER A 116 -6.15 2.92 -5.88
C SER A 116 -6.22 3.03 -7.40
N SER A 117 -6.98 4.01 -7.88
CA SER A 117 -7.01 4.35 -9.31
C SER A 117 -5.90 5.35 -9.71
N HIS A 118 -5.22 5.94 -8.72
CA HIS A 118 -4.26 7.03 -8.87
C HIS A 118 -2.84 6.57 -8.47
N PRO A 119 -1.91 6.40 -9.42
CA PRO A 119 -0.58 5.89 -9.14
C PRO A 119 0.28 6.83 -8.28
N GLU A 120 0.00 8.13 -8.27
CA GLU A 120 0.72 9.13 -7.47
C GLU A 120 0.70 8.86 -5.96
N VAL A 121 -0.29 8.11 -5.45
CA VAL A 121 -0.36 7.72 -4.03
C VAL A 121 0.76 6.72 -3.66
N GLY A 122 1.35 6.07 -4.65
CA GLY A 122 2.46 5.13 -4.50
C GLY A 122 3.79 5.63 -5.03
N VAL A 123 3.94 6.93 -5.28
CA VAL A 123 5.22 7.52 -5.68
C VAL A 123 5.69 8.44 -4.56
N ASP A 124 6.95 8.28 -4.18
CA ASP A 124 7.67 9.21 -3.29
C ASP A 124 8.82 9.82 -4.09
N ILE A 125 9.30 10.99 -3.66
CA ILE A 125 10.46 11.67 -4.24
C ILE A 125 11.61 11.46 -3.28
N ASP A 126 12.28 10.32 -3.40
CA ASP A 126 13.32 9.89 -2.45
C ASP A 126 14.74 10.07 -3.02
N HIS A 127 14.89 10.18 -4.34
CA HIS A 127 16.17 10.22 -5.03
C HIS A 127 16.29 11.43 -5.99
N PRO A 128 17.49 12.01 -6.20
CA PRO A 128 17.68 13.09 -7.17
C PRO A 128 17.26 12.74 -8.60
N SER A 129 17.27 11.45 -8.97
CA SER A 129 16.73 10.98 -10.26
C SER A 129 15.22 11.15 -10.39
N ASP A 130 14.54 11.49 -9.29
CA ASP A 130 13.10 11.69 -9.27
C ASP A 130 12.71 13.13 -9.60
N ILE A 131 13.68 14.06 -9.58
CA ILE A 131 13.50 15.49 -9.89
C ILE A 131 12.88 15.72 -11.29
N PRO A 132 13.33 15.03 -12.36
CA PRO A 132 12.70 15.18 -13.68
C PRO A 132 11.21 14.81 -13.70
N TYR A 133 10.76 13.88 -12.84
CA TYR A 133 9.33 13.55 -12.73
C TYR A 133 8.54 14.69 -12.07
N CYS A 134 9.12 15.33 -11.05
CA CYS A 134 8.52 16.49 -10.40
C CYS A 134 8.37 17.67 -11.36
N GLU A 135 9.42 17.96 -12.12
CA GLU A 135 9.44 19.04 -13.11
C GLU A 135 8.36 18.79 -14.19
N HIS A 136 8.28 17.58 -14.73
CA HIS A 136 7.26 17.23 -15.71
C HIS A 136 5.82 17.41 -15.19
N GLU A 137 5.52 16.93 -13.99
CA GLU A 137 4.19 17.09 -13.37
C GLU A 137 3.87 18.56 -13.07
N LEU A 138 4.84 19.37 -12.66
CA LEU A 138 4.65 20.81 -12.43
C LEU A 138 4.36 21.56 -13.73
N THR A 139 5.07 21.25 -14.82
CA THR A 139 4.83 21.85 -16.14
C THR A 139 3.43 21.51 -16.67
N LEU A 140 3.00 20.25 -16.54
CA LEU A 140 1.65 19.84 -16.96
C LEU A 140 0.54 20.59 -16.19
N ARG A 141 0.74 20.87 -14.90
CA ARG A 141 -0.23 21.60 -14.08
C ARG A 141 -0.24 23.10 -14.35
N GLN A 142 0.90 23.68 -14.70
CA GLN A 142 1.00 25.10 -15.07
C GLN A 142 0.50 25.36 -16.51
N GLY A 143 0.66 24.40 -17.43
CA GLY A 143 0.18 24.51 -18.80
C GLY A 143 -1.33 24.24 -19.00
N GLY A 144 -2.01 23.66 -18.00
CA GLY A 144 -3.47 23.46 -18.00
C GLY A 144 -4.29 24.60 -17.38
N ALA A 145 -3.64 25.71 -17.04
CA ALA A 145 -4.26 26.91 -16.47
C ALA A 145 -4.35 28.09 -17.48
N GLY A 146 -4.37 27.77 -18.78
CA GLY A 146 -4.57 28.72 -19.89
C GLY A 146 -5.86 28.45 -20.63
#